data_AF-A0A1Z8UGB6-F1
#
_entry.id   AF-A0A1Z8UGB6-F1
#
_cell.length_a   1.000
_cell.length_b   1.000
_cell.length_c   1.000
_cell.angle_alpha   90.00
_cell.angle_beta   90.00
_cell.angle_gamma   90.00
#
_symmetry.space_group_name_H-M   'P 1'
#
loop_
_entity.id
_entity.type
_entity.pdbx_description
1 polymer ?
#
loop_
_entity_poly.entity_id
_entity_poly.type
_entity_poly.pdbx_seq_one_letter_code
_entity_poly.pdbx_strand_id
1 'polypeptide(L)'
;MLKKITESVFSFDVEWIPDPKSAEILHQTPSASGSMENARLSFESLWQDARKPEEDESIQPYLKTILCRIVSIAGILRDCPRGGEPQLKLISLPTDPNDPAKCEEKVLITSFLKSVGRRKPQLVGFNSAQADIPIIIQRAIINGLPGFGFSDRPAKPWEGVDYFDSRNSDYNIDLADGLGQFRDRPSLHQAASLSGIPGKIDVSGDSVAEMWLEGQIKEIVAYNEFDAFTTHLLWARMAHFSGLLTSSNYEREQDILRNLLEEEIKSGKEHLIKFVDEWDRLMTLTGQT
;
A
#
# COMPACT_ATOMS: atom_id res chain seq x y z
N MET A 1 -11.33 -16.73 0.90
CA MET A 1 -11.82 -15.99 2.10
C MET A 1 -10.85 -16.18 3.25
N LEU A 2 -10.80 -15.21 4.17
CA LEU A 2 -9.86 -15.19 5.29
C LEU A 2 -10.07 -16.41 6.20
N LYS A 3 -8.98 -17.05 6.63
CA LYS A 3 -9.04 -18.24 7.49
C LYS A 3 -8.77 -17.94 8.96
N LYS A 4 -7.96 -16.92 9.24
CA LYS A 4 -7.60 -16.49 10.59
C LYS A 4 -7.19 -15.02 10.60
N ILE A 5 -7.34 -14.40 11.77
CA ILE A 5 -6.75 -13.10 12.12
C ILE A 5 -5.65 -13.37 13.14
N THR A 6 -4.44 -12.92 12.87
CA THR A 6 -3.32 -13.02 13.82
C THR A 6 -3.36 -11.90 14.86
N GLU A 7 -2.58 -12.02 15.92
CA GLU A 7 -2.49 -10.97 16.96
C GLU A 7 -2.01 -9.63 16.40
N SER A 8 -1.18 -9.64 15.36
CA SER A 8 -0.69 -8.45 14.67
C SER A 8 -1.05 -8.52 13.19
N VAL A 9 -1.69 -7.48 12.66
CA VAL A 9 -2.07 -7.34 11.25
C VAL A 9 -1.56 -5.99 10.75
N PHE A 10 -0.95 -5.97 9.56
CA PHE A 10 -0.53 -4.73 8.90
C PHE A 10 -1.22 -4.63 7.54
N SER A 11 -2.27 -3.81 7.49
CA SER A 11 -3.00 -3.47 6.26
C SER A 11 -2.27 -2.34 5.56
N PHE A 12 -1.71 -2.56 4.39
CA PHE A 12 -0.72 -1.64 3.80
C PHE A 12 -0.88 -1.46 2.31
N ASP A 13 -0.30 -0.37 1.82
CA ASP A 13 -0.17 -0.01 0.42
C ASP A 13 1.23 0.60 0.15
N VAL A 14 1.71 0.48 -1.09
CA VAL A 14 3.01 1.00 -1.53
C VAL A 14 2.81 1.88 -2.74
N GLU A 15 3.41 3.06 -2.72
CA GLU A 15 3.47 3.92 -3.90
C GLU A 15 4.82 3.81 -4.58
N TRP A 16 4.78 3.67 -5.90
CA TRP A 16 5.97 3.57 -6.74
C TRP A 16 5.81 4.31 -8.06
N ILE A 17 6.95 4.69 -8.61
CA ILE A 17 7.07 5.41 -9.89
C ILE A 17 8.08 4.68 -10.80
N PRO A 18 8.15 4.98 -12.10
CA PRO A 18 9.29 4.56 -12.90
C PRO A 18 10.61 5.02 -12.24
N ASP A 19 11.65 4.20 -12.25
CA ASP A 19 12.92 4.55 -11.60
C ASP A 19 13.86 5.25 -12.60
N PRO A 20 14.16 6.55 -12.42
CA PRO A 20 15.10 7.23 -13.31
C PRO A 20 16.47 6.55 -13.36
N LYS A 21 16.91 5.94 -12.25
CA LYS A 21 18.21 5.26 -12.20
C LYS A 21 18.21 3.98 -13.02
N SER A 22 17.09 3.27 -13.08
CA SER A 22 16.94 2.08 -13.93
C SER A 22 17.00 2.46 -15.41
N ALA A 23 16.34 3.56 -15.81
CA ALA A 23 16.43 4.09 -17.18
C ALA A 23 17.86 4.52 -17.55
N GLU A 24 18.56 5.21 -16.64
CA GLU A 24 19.96 5.63 -16.84
C GLU A 24 20.86 4.42 -17.14
N ILE A 25 20.66 3.30 -16.41
CA ILE A 25 21.48 2.09 -16.54
C ILE A 25 21.12 1.31 -17.81
N LEU A 26 19.83 1.09 -18.06
CA LEU A 26 19.36 0.16 -19.09
C LEU A 26 19.20 0.84 -20.45
N HIS A 27 18.71 2.08 -20.47
CA HIS A 27 18.40 2.83 -21.68
C HIS A 27 19.42 3.95 -21.94
N GLN A 28 20.40 4.12 -21.05
CA GLN A 28 21.47 5.11 -21.19
C GLN A 28 20.93 6.55 -21.26
N THR A 29 19.82 6.82 -20.56
CA THR A 29 19.26 8.17 -20.44
C THR A 29 20.19 9.07 -19.61
N PRO A 30 20.14 10.41 -19.78
CA PRO A 30 20.88 11.32 -18.93
C PRO A 30 20.50 11.19 -17.45
N SER A 31 21.46 11.40 -16.56
CA SER A 31 21.21 11.37 -15.12
C SER A 31 20.12 12.37 -14.71
N ALA A 32 19.12 11.87 -13.98
CA ALA A 32 18.03 12.65 -13.43
C ALA A 32 18.40 13.48 -12.19
N SER A 33 19.66 13.40 -11.73
CA SER A 33 20.10 14.08 -10.51
C SER A 33 19.92 15.59 -10.62
N GLY A 34 18.93 16.13 -9.90
CA GLY A 34 18.61 17.56 -9.88
C GLY A 34 17.95 18.10 -11.15
N SER A 35 17.52 17.25 -12.09
CA SER A 35 16.87 17.67 -13.33
C SER A 35 15.54 16.94 -13.52
N MET A 36 14.44 17.68 -13.33
CA MET A 36 13.08 17.20 -13.58
C MET A 36 12.88 16.80 -15.05
N GLU A 37 13.49 17.51 -15.99
CA GLU A 37 13.44 17.18 -17.42
C GLU A 37 14.09 15.82 -17.70
N ASN A 38 15.27 15.56 -17.14
CA ASN A 38 15.95 14.27 -17.31
C ASN A 38 15.20 13.12 -16.62
N ALA A 39 14.55 13.39 -15.48
CA ALA A 39 13.67 12.43 -14.83
C ALA A 39 12.47 12.09 -15.71
N ARG A 40 11.84 13.10 -16.33
CA ARG A 40 10.72 12.92 -17.27
C ARG A 40 11.13 12.13 -18.51
N LEU A 41 12.31 12.42 -19.08
CA LEU A 41 12.88 11.64 -20.20
C LEU A 41 13.12 10.18 -19.81
N SER A 42 13.56 9.94 -18.57
CA SER A 42 13.78 8.60 -18.04
C SER A 42 12.47 7.81 -17.91
N PHE A 43 11.40 8.45 -17.41
CA PHE A 43 10.07 7.83 -17.32
C PHE A 43 9.54 7.46 -18.71
N GLU A 44 9.59 8.42 -19.64
CA GLU A 44 9.14 8.22 -21.01
C GLU A 44 9.90 7.09 -21.69
N SER A 45 11.23 7.02 -21.50
CA SER A 45 12.05 5.95 -22.06
C SER A 45 11.63 4.56 -21.56
N LEU A 46 11.28 4.42 -20.27
CA LEU A 46 10.80 3.16 -19.70
C LEU A 46 9.40 2.80 -20.23
N TRP A 47 8.48 3.77 -20.32
CA TRP A 47 7.15 3.53 -20.86
C TRP A 47 7.16 3.17 -22.35
N GLN A 48 8.00 3.82 -23.15
CA GLN A 48 8.14 3.52 -24.57
C GLN A 48 8.65 2.08 -24.82
N ASP A 49 9.60 1.59 -24.02
CA ASP A 49 10.07 0.19 -24.12
C ASP A 49 9.01 -0.83 -23.69
N ALA A 50 8.17 -0.47 -22.71
CA ALA A 50 7.09 -1.33 -22.23
C ALA A 50 5.84 -1.33 -23.13
N ARG A 51 5.69 -0.33 -24.00
CA ARG A 51 4.51 -0.12 -24.84
C ARG A 51 4.42 -1.20 -25.92
N LYS A 52 3.22 -1.75 -26.08
CA LYS A 52 2.95 -2.67 -27.21
C LYS A 52 2.67 -1.88 -28.49
N PRO A 53 2.99 -2.41 -29.68
CA PRO A 53 2.78 -1.71 -30.95
C PRO A 53 1.33 -1.26 -31.22
N GLU A 54 0.36 -1.90 -30.56
CA GLU A 54 -1.08 -1.71 -30.74
C GLU A 54 -1.66 -0.68 -29.74
N GLU A 55 -0.86 -0.23 -28.77
CA GLU A 55 -1.31 0.66 -27.69
C GLU A 55 -1.11 2.13 -28.08
N ASP A 56 -2.10 2.97 -27.73
CA ASP A 56 -2.07 4.41 -27.99
C ASP A 56 -0.96 5.11 -27.18
N GLU A 57 -0.31 6.12 -27.78
CA GLU A 57 0.78 6.86 -27.13
C GLU A 57 0.33 7.64 -25.87
N SER A 58 -0.96 7.95 -25.76
CA SER A 58 -1.56 8.58 -24.57
C SER A 58 -1.71 7.63 -23.39
N ILE A 59 -1.54 6.33 -23.58
CA ILE A 59 -1.64 5.32 -22.53
C ILE A 59 -0.24 5.06 -21.96
N GLN A 60 -0.12 5.20 -20.63
CA GLN A 60 1.05 4.75 -19.89
C GLN A 60 0.91 3.24 -19.62
N PRO A 61 1.77 2.39 -20.21
CA PRO A 61 1.71 0.96 -19.98
C PRO A 61 2.17 0.60 -18.56
N TYR A 62 1.70 -0.53 -18.07
CA TYR A 62 2.20 -1.08 -16.81
C TYR A 62 3.70 -1.43 -16.93
N LEU A 63 4.52 -0.86 -16.05
CA LEU A 63 5.94 -1.19 -15.97
C LEU A 63 6.16 -2.38 -15.06
N LYS A 64 7.09 -3.26 -15.46
CA LYS A 64 7.61 -4.31 -14.55
C LYS A 64 8.16 -3.63 -13.30
N THR A 65 7.72 -4.07 -12.13
CA THR A 65 8.07 -3.46 -10.82
C THR A 65 9.57 -3.31 -10.57
N ILE A 66 10.41 -4.13 -11.22
CA ILE A 66 11.86 -4.06 -11.09
C ILE A 66 12.45 -2.76 -11.67
N LEU A 67 11.76 -2.18 -12.67
CA LEU A 67 12.08 -0.92 -13.34
C LEU A 67 11.49 0.30 -12.61
N CYS A 68 10.78 0.07 -11.50
CA CYS A 68 10.17 1.11 -10.68
C CYS A 68 10.99 1.35 -9.41
N ARG A 69 10.66 2.41 -8.68
CA ARG A 69 11.19 2.69 -7.34
C ARG A 69 10.08 3.04 -6.36
N ILE A 70 10.26 2.65 -5.11
CA ILE A 70 9.32 2.96 -4.03
C ILE A 70 9.53 4.40 -3.56
N VAL A 71 8.42 5.12 -3.38
CA VAL A 71 8.38 6.52 -2.92
C VAL A 71 7.57 6.71 -1.63
N SER A 72 6.61 5.83 -1.34
CA SER A 72 5.89 5.83 -0.07
C SER A 72 5.45 4.40 0.30
N ILE A 73 5.34 4.13 1.59
CA ILE A 73 4.68 2.94 2.15
C ILE A 73 3.82 3.43 3.31
N ALA A 74 2.52 3.20 3.29
CA ALA A 74 1.65 3.46 4.43
C ALA A 74 0.87 2.21 4.83
N GLY A 75 0.39 2.18 6.07
CA GLY A 75 -0.43 1.09 6.55
C GLY A 75 -1.00 1.30 7.94
N ILE A 76 -2.06 0.56 8.24
CA ILE A 76 -2.66 0.47 9.57
C ILE A 76 -2.10 -0.78 10.26
N LEU A 77 -1.34 -0.57 11.32
CA LEU A 77 -0.88 -1.63 12.21
C LEU A 77 -1.93 -1.85 13.30
N ARG A 78 -2.53 -3.04 13.28
CA ARG A 78 -3.43 -3.54 14.30
C ARG A 78 -2.70 -4.53 15.18
N ASP A 79 -2.53 -4.20 16.46
CA ASP A 79 -2.00 -5.11 17.48
C ASP A 79 -3.11 -5.46 18.48
N CYS A 80 -3.33 -6.73 18.75
CA CYS A 80 -4.29 -7.25 19.72
C CYS A 80 -3.55 -8.03 20.83
N PRO A 81 -2.88 -7.33 21.76
CA PRO A 81 -2.05 -7.97 22.77
C PRO A 81 -2.91 -8.82 23.72
N ARG A 82 -2.58 -10.11 23.83
CA ARG A 82 -3.20 -11.07 24.79
C ARG A 82 -4.72 -11.20 24.63
N GLY A 83 -5.24 -11.03 23.42
CA GLY A 83 -6.69 -11.10 23.15
C GLY A 83 -7.50 -9.96 23.75
N GLY A 84 -6.85 -8.85 24.12
CA GLY A 84 -7.50 -7.63 24.58
C GLY A 84 -8.15 -6.84 23.44
N GLU A 85 -8.42 -5.57 23.70
CA GLU A 85 -8.93 -4.66 22.69
C GLU A 85 -7.85 -4.37 21.63
N PRO A 86 -8.18 -4.37 20.33
CA PRO A 86 -7.21 -4.03 19.29
C PRO A 86 -6.76 -2.58 19.41
N GLN A 87 -5.48 -2.35 19.15
CA GLN A 87 -4.86 -1.03 19.07
C GLN A 87 -4.43 -0.79 17.64
N LEU A 88 -4.93 0.29 17.04
CA LEU A 88 -4.59 0.69 15.68
C LEU A 88 -3.57 1.83 15.70
N LYS A 89 -2.62 1.79 14.77
CA LYS A 89 -1.65 2.87 14.53
C LYS A 89 -1.46 3.06 13.03
N LEU A 90 -1.51 4.31 12.59
CA LEU A 90 -1.09 4.68 11.26
C LEU A 90 0.45 4.67 11.19
N ILE A 91 0.99 3.99 10.20
CA ILE A 91 2.41 3.95 9.88
C ILE A 91 2.58 4.57 8.50
N SER A 92 3.43 5.57 8.38
CA SER A 92 3.74 6.25 7.12
C SER A 92 5.25 6.32 6.92
N LEU A 93 5.72 5.94 5.73
CA LEU A 93 7.10 6.06 5.27
C LEU A 93 7.10 6.83 3.95
N PRO A 94 7.88 7.91 3.80
CA PRO A 94 8.82 8.48 4.77
C PRO A 94 8.15 8.98 6.05
N THR A 95 8.85 8.85 7.19
CA THR A 95 8.35 9.35 8.48
C THR A 95 8.32 10.88 8.55
N ASP A 96 9.16 11.54 7.75
CA ASP A 96 9.14 12.99 7.55
C ASP A 96 9.35 13.26 6.05
N PRO A 97 8.27 13.59 5.31
CA PRO A 97 8.34 13.92 3.89
C PRO A 97 9.19 15.16 3.56
N ASN A 98 9.54 15.98 4.56
CA ASN A 98 10.39 17.17 4.37
C ASN A 98 11.89 16.88 4.49
N ASP A 99 12.27 15.70 5.00
CA ASP A 99 13.67 15.30 5.16
C ASP A 99 14.08 14.39 3.99
N PRO A 100 14.88 14.87 3.03
CA PRO A 100 15.29 14.07 1.87
C PRO A 100 15.98 12.76 2.25
N ALA A 101 16.71 12.72 3.37
CA ALA A 101 17.37 11.50 3.84
C ALA A 101 16.36 10.43 4.30
N LYS A 102 15.19 10.85 4.79
CA LYS A 102 14.08 9.94 5.14
C LYS A 102 13.33 9.45 3.90
N CYS A 103 13.32 10.25 2.84
CA CYS A 103 12.67 9.94 1.56
C CYS A 103 13.51 9.01 0.65
N GLU A 104 14.75 8.69 1.01
CA GLU A 104 15.56 7.73 0.26
C GLU A 104 14.91 6.34 0.23
N GLU A 105 14.74 5.77 -0.97
CA GLU A 105 14.11 4.44 -1.16
C GLU A 105 14.71 3.37 -0.24
N LYS A 106 16.04 3.36 -0.13
CA LYS A 106 16.76 2.41 0.73
C LYS A 106 16.36 2.54 2.20
N VAL A 107 16.08 3.76 2.67
CA VAL A 107 15.64 4.03 4.05
C VAL A 107 14.20 3.54 4.25
N LEU A 108 13.31 3.77 3.29
CA LEU A 108 11.93 3.27 3.33
C LEU A 108 11.90 1.75 3.42
N ILE A 109 12.58 1.07 2.49
CA ILE A 109 12.62 -0.40 2.42
C ILE A 109 13.28 -0.99 3.67
N THR A 110 14.41 -0.43 4.12
CA THR A 110 15.08 -0.90 5.34
C THR A 110 14.17 -0.79 6.57
N SER A 111 13.42 0.31 6.69
CA SER A 111 12.52 0.54 7.82
C SER A 111 11.35 -0.44 7.81
N PHE A 112 10.77 -0.70 6.63
CA PHE A 112 9.73 -1.70 6.44
C PHE A 112 10.23 -3.11 6.79
N LEU A 113 11.32 -3.57 6.16
CA LEU A 113 11.84 -4.93 6.34
C LEU A 113 12.23 -5.23 7.79
N LYS A 114 12.89 -4.28 8.48
CA LYS A 114 13.23 -4.44 9.91
C LYS A 114 11.99 -4.51 10.79
N SER A 115 10.98 -3.67 10.51
CA SER A 115 9.77 -3.61 11.33
C SER A 115 8.93 -4.86 11.16
N VAL A 116 8.66 -5.27 9.91
CA VAL A 116 7.90 -6.48 9.59
C VAL A 116 8.67 -7.74 9.98
N GLY A 117 9.97 -7.80 9.67
CA GLY A 117 10.82 -8.95 10.03
C GLY A 117 10.89 -9.20 11.53
N ARG A 118 10.88 -8.14 12.36
CA ARG A 118 10.84 -8.27 13.83
C ARG A 118 9.45 -8.60 14.36
N ARG A 119 8.42 -7.89 13.91
CA ARG A 119 7.05 -7.99 14.47
C ARG A 119 6.28 -9.21 13.95
N LYS A 120 6.64 -9.67 12.76
CA LYS A 120 5.98 -10.76 12.05
C LYS A 120 4.44 -10.62 11.92
N PRO A 121 3.89 -9.44 11.54
CA PRO A 121 2.44 -9.27 11.36
C PRO A 121 1.92 -10.11 10.19
N GLN A 122 0.62 -10.42 10.16
CA GLN A 122 -0.04 -10.80 8.91
C GLN A 122 -0.09 -9.55 8.02
N LEU A 123 0.48 -9.65 6.82
CA LEU A 123 0.43 -8.59 5.82
C LEU A 123 -0.87 -8.70 5.04
N VAL A 124 -1.58 -7.59 4.90
CA VAL A 124 -2.83 -7.48 4.16
C VAL A 124 -2.71 -6.33 3.18
N GLY A 125 -2.92 -6.59 1.89
CA GLY A 125 -2.99 -5.52 0.88
C GLY A 125 -4.03 -5.84 -0.19
N PHE A 126 -4.19 -4.94 -1.15
CA PHE A 126 -5.10 -5.12 -2.28
C PHE A 126 -4.30 -5.28 -3.58
N ASN A 127 -4.35 -6.47 -4.19
CA ASN A 127 -3.46 -6.83 -5.31
C ASN A 127 -1.96 -6.84 -4.94
N SER A 128 -1.66 -6.93 -3.64
CA SER A 128 -0.31 -6.78 -3.10
C SER A 128 0.60 -7.98 -3.34
N ALA A 129 0.02 -9.17 -3.57
CA ALA A 129 0.80 -10.34 -3.95
C ALA A 129 1.41 -10.20 -5.35
N GLN A 130 0.81 -9.36 -6.21
CA GLN A 130 1.24 -9.16 -7.60
C GLN A 130 2.06 -7.88 -7.78
N ALA A 131 1.94 -6.91 -6.88
CA ALA A 131 2.61 -5.61 -7.00
C ALA A 131 3.49 -5.27 -5.79
N ASP A 132 2.90 -4.97 -4.63
CA ASP A 132 3.59 -4.42 -3.45
C ASP A 132 4.68 -5.33 -2.89
N ILE A 133 4.37 -6.61 -2.64
CA ILE A 133 5.34 -7.57 -2.10
C ILE A 133 6.47 -7.81 -3.12
N PRO A 134 6.18 -8.08 -4.42
CA PRO A 134 7.22 -8.16 -5.44
C PRO A 134 8.13 -6.94 -5.53
N ILE A 135 7.60 -5.71 -5.53
CA ILE A 135 8.44 -4.51 -5.64
C ILE A 135 9.32 -4.33 -4.40
N ILE A 136 8.79 -4.56 -3.19
CA ILE A 136 9.60 -4.50 -1.96
C ILE A 136 10.78 -5.47 -2.04
N ILE A 137 10.54 -6.71 -2.48
CA ILE A 137 11.60 -7.74 -2.61
C ILE A 137 12.63 -7.33 -3.66
N GLN A 138 12.18 -6.96 -4.86
CA GLN A 138 13.07 -6.62 -5.96
C GLN A 138 13.92 -5.40 -5.63
N ARG A 139 13.31 -4.37 -5.05
CA ARG A 139 14.02 -3.14 -4.68
C ARG A 139 14.92 -3.33 -3.46
N ALA A 140 14.59 -4.23 -2.54
CA ALA A 140 15.52 -4.63 -1.49
C ALA A 140 16.79 -5.29 -2.05
N ILE A 141 16.63 -6.20 -3.01
CA ILE A 141 17.75 -6.88 -3.68
C ILE A 141 18.60 -5.89 -4.48
N ILE A 142 17.97 -5.02 -5.27
CA ILE A 142 18.66 -3.97 -6.05
C ILE A 142 19.47 -3.03 -5.14
N ASN A 143 18.93 -2.67 -3.97
CA ASN A 143 19.62 -1.84 -2.99
C ASN A 143 20.67 -2.61 -2.13
N GLY A 144 20.88 -3.91 -2.40
CA GLY A 144 21.83 -4.76 -1.70
C GLY A 144 21.50 -4.98 -0.22
N LEU A 145 20.22 -4.97 0.14
CA LEU A 145 19.77 -5.10 1.53
C LEU A 145 19.69 -6.57 1.96
N PRO A 146 20.07 -6.92 3.21
CA PRO A 146 19.75 -8.22 3.78
C PRO A 146 18.25 -8.31 4.08
N GLY A 147 17.74 -9.53 4.26
CA GLY A 147 16.31 -9.74 4.47
C GLY A 147 15.76 -9.32 5.83
N PHE A 148 16.59 -8.92 6.81
CA PHE A 148 16.16 -8.44 8.15
C PHE A 148 15.10 -9.30 8.87
N GLY A 149 15.12 -10.61 8.65
CA GLY A 149 14.10 -11.53 9.15
C GLY A 149 12.80 -11.53 8.33
N PHE A 150 12.53 -10.54 7.49
CA PHE A 150 11.42 -10.58 6.53
C PHE A 150 11.54 -11.77 5.56
N SER A 151 12.77 -12.10 5.14
CA SER A 151 13.04 -13.21 4.22
C SER A 151 13.05 -14.61 4.87
N ASP A 152 12.86 -14.70 6.18
CA ASP A 152 12.84 -16.00 6.86
C ASP A 152 11.57 -16.75 6.49
N ARG A 153 11.70 -18.03 6.13
CA ARG A 153 10.58 -18.85 5.67
C ARG A 153 10.60 -20.24 6.32
N PRO A 154 9.43 -20.79 6.66
CA PRO A 154 9.31 -22.18 7.11
C PRO A 154 9.55 -23.16 5.94
N ALA A 155 9.65 -24.45 6.26
CA ALA A 155 9.77 -25.50 5.24
C ALA A 155 8.51 -25.60 4.35
N LYS A 156 7.33 -25.37 4.93
CA LYS A 156 6.07 -25.23 4.18
C LYS A 156 5.35 -23.92 4.56
N PRO A 157 4.70 -23.24 3.60
CA PRO A 157 4.10 -21.91 3.83
C PRO A 157 3.10 -21.83 4.99
N TRP A 158 2.38 -22.92 5.28
CA TRP A 158 1.38 -22.99 6.36
C TRP A 158 1.96 -23.35 7.74
N GLU A 159 3.25 -23.67 7.84
CA GLU A 159 3.91 -24.05 9.09
C GLU A 159 4.40 -22.83 9.90
N GLY A 160 4.31 -21.62 9.36
CA GLY A 160 4.77 -20.41 10.04
C GLY A 160 4.53 -19.13 9.24
N VAL A 161 5.35 -18.11 9.50
CA VAL A 161 5.28 -16.83 8.80
C VAL A 161 5.95 -16.97 7.43
N ASP A 162 5.16 -16.88 6.36
CA ASP A 162 5.67 -16.80 4.99
C ASP A 162 5.01 -15.64 4.26
N TYR A 163 5.79 -14.61 3.91
CA TYR A 163 5.29 -13.44 3.17
C TYR A 163 5.28 -13.63 1.65
N PHE A 164 5.81 -14.74 1.13
CA PHE A 164 6.10 -14.91 -0.29
C PHE A 164 5.07 -15.80 -1.00
N ASP A 165 4.24 -16.54 -0.26
CA ASP A 165 3.18 -17.40 -0.80
C ASP A 165 1.80 -16.92 -0.31
N SER A 166 1.15 -16.05 -1.09
CA SER A 166 -0.20 -15.54 -0.78
C SER A 166 -1.32 -16.58 -0.91
N ARG A 167 -1.04 -17.76 -1.49
CA ARG A 167 -2.06 -18.80 -1.72
C ARG A 167 -2.18 -19.73 -0.51
N ASN A 168 -1.04 -20.07 0.08
CA ASN A 168 -0.95 -21.07 1.13
C ASN A 168 -0.57 -20.50 2.50
N SER A 169 0.00 -19.30 2.55
CA SER A 169 0.31 -18.62 3.81
C SER A 169 -0.88 -17.81 4.30
N ASP A 170 -1.13 -17.86 5.59
CA ASP A 170 -2.05 -16.92 6.24
C ASP A 170 -1.37 -15.61 6.64
N TYR A 171 -0.09 -15.39 6.29
CA TYR A 171 0.65 -14.17 6.62
C TYR A 171 0.83 -13.22 5.44
N ASN A 172 0.41 -13.61 4.24
CA ASN A 172 0.31 -12.75 3.07
C ASN A 172 -1.12 -12.87 2.51
N ILE A 173 -1.93 -11.86 2.78
CA ILE A 173 -3.33 -11.79 2.40
C ILE A 173 -3.49 -10.74 1.31
N ASP A 174 -3.93 -11.19 0.14
CA ASP A 174 -4.37 -10.32 -0.93
C ASP A 174 -5.91 -10.26 -0.94
N LEU A 175 -6.46 -9.07 -0.64
CA LEU A 175 -7.91 -8.86 -0.58
C LEU A 175 -8.56 -9.02 -1.96
N ALA A 176 -7.85 -8.68 -3.05
CA ALA A 176 -8.39 -8.78 -4.40
C ALA A 176 -8.66 -10.25 -4.79
N ASP A 177 -7.78 -11.17 -4.37
CA ASP A 177 -7.95 -12.61 -4.58
C ASP A 177 -9.18 -13.18 -3.85
N GLY A 178 -9.58 -12.56 -2.75
CA GLY A 178 -10.78 -12.96 -2.00
C GLY A 178 -12.09 -12.46 -2.59
N LEU A 179 -12.07 -11.42 -3.44
CA LEU A 179 -13.26 -10.76 -3.97
C LEU A 179 -13.62 -11.20 -5.39
N GLY A 180 -12.64 -11.63 -6.19
CA GLY A 180 -12.91 -12.08 -7.55
C GLY A 180 -11.63 -12.46 -8.32
N GLN A 181 -11.81 -13.12 -9.46
CA GLN A 181 -10.72 -13.53 -10.33
C GLN A 181 -10.94 -13.04 -11.75
N PHE A 182 -9.84 -12.79 -12.47
CA PHE A 182 -9.84 -12.37 -13.88
C PHE A 182 -10.75 -11.15 -14.11
N ARG A 183 -11.82 -11.31 -14.91
CA ARG A 183 -12.74 -10.22 -15.29
C ARG A 183 -13.63 -9.75 -14.13
N ASP A 184 -13.85 -10.61 -13.14
CA ASP A 184 -14.72 -10.29 -11.99
C ASP A 184 -13.93 -9.72 -10.82
N ARG A 185 -12.60 -9.55 -10.96
CA ARG A 185 -11.78 -8.90 -9.93
C ARG A 185 -12.11 -7.40 -9.90
N PRO A 186 -12.62 -6.86 -8.78
CA PRO A 186 -12.88 -5.43 -8.66
C PRO A 186 -11.59 -4.64 -8.46
N SER A 187 -11.63 -3.34 -8.71
CA SER A 187 -10.63 -2.40 -8.18
C SER A 187 -10.87 -2.14 -6.69
N LEU A 188 -9.85 -1.63 -5.99
CA LEU A 188 -9.99 -1.22 -4.58
C LEU A 188 -11.12 -0.19 -4.43
N HIS A 189 -11.15 0.79 -5.33
CA HIS A 189 -12.21 1.80 -5.36
C HIS A 189 -13.61 1.18 -5.51
N GLN A 190 -13.80 0.25 -6.46
CA GLN A 190 -15.09 -0.42 -6.64
C GLN A 190 -15.51 -1.21 -5.38
N ALA A 191 -14.60 -2.00 -4.82
CA ALA A 191 -14.89 -2.82 -3.64
C ALA A 191 -15.17 -1.97 -2.40
N ALA A 192 -14.39 -0.92 -2.18
CA ALA A 192 -14.52 -0.02 -1.04
C ALA A 192 -15.78 0.84 -1.14
N SER A 193 -15.96 1.59 -2.23
CA SER A 193 -17.04 2.58 -2.34
C SER A 193 -18.43 1.94 -2.32
N LEU A 194 -18.59 0.76 -2.93
CA LEU A 194 -19.85 0.00 -2.84
C LEU A 194 -20.09 -0.61 -1.44
N SER A 195 -19.03 -0.75 -0.64
CA SER A 195 -19.08 -1.18 0.76
C SER A 195 -19.21 0.00 1.73
N GLY A 196 -19.55 1.20 1.26
CA GLY A 196 -19.67 2.39 2.12
C GLY A 196 -18.33 2.93 2.63
N ILE A 197 -17.20 2.47 2.09
CA ILE A 197 -15.84 2.84 2.51
C ILE A 197 -15.25 3.78 1.45
N PRO A 198 -14.55 4.88 1.83
CA PRO A 198 -13.87 5.72 0.85
C PRO A 198 -12.91 4.89 -0.01
N GLY A 199 -13.06 4.96 -1.33
CA GLY A 199 -12.12 4.36 -2.28
C GLY A 199 -11.09 5.40 -2.71
N LYS A 200 -10.82 5.49 -4.01
CA LYS A 200 -10.09 6.62 -4.59
C LYS A 200 -10.75 7.96 -4.20
N ILE A 201 -10.01 8.81 -3.49
CA ILE A 201 -10.36 10.20 -3.18
C ILE A 201 -9.48 11.08 -4.08
N ASP A 202 -10.08 11.95 -4.89
CA ASP A 202 -9.33 12.88 -5.74
C ASP A 202 -8.65 13.95 -4.85
N VAL A 203 -7.37 13.73 -4.53
CA VAL A 203 -6.52 14.71 -3.82
C VAL A 203 -5.68 15.56 -4.76
N SER A 204 -5.25 15.01 -5.90
CA SER A 204 -4.62 15.69 -7.02
C SER A 204 -5.08 15.03 -8.32
N GLY A 205 -5.24 15.80 -9.39
CA GLY A 205 -5.60 15.25 -10.71
C GLY A 205 -4.43 14.55 -11.41
N ASP A 206 -3.26 14.56 -10.77
CA ASP A 206 -1.97 14.17 -11.34
C ASP A 206 -1.59 12.74 -10.93
N SER A 207 -0.80 12.07 -11.77
CA SER A 207 -0.27 10.76 -11.43
C SER A 207 0.80 10.86 -10.33
N VAL A 208 1.04 9.77 -9.60
CA VAL A 208 2.11 9.70 -8.59
C VAL A 208 3.49 10.02 -9.18
N ALA A 209 3.72 9.65 -10.44
CA ALA A 209 4.94 10.02 -11.16
C ALA A 209 5.06 11.53 -11.35
N GLU A 210 3.98 12.23 -11.71
CA GLU A 210 3.97 13.69 -11.84
C GLU A 210 4.14 14.39 -10.49
N MET A 211 3.40 13.96 -9.46
CA MET A 211 3.57 14.47 -8.09
C MET A 211 5.03 14.34 -7.64
N TRP A 212 5.67 13.21 -7.94
CA TRP A 212 7.07 12.98 -7.58
C TRP A 212 8.02 13.92 -8.33
N LEU A 213 7.79 14.16 -9.63
CA LEU A 213 8.57 15.11 -10.43
C LEU A 213 8.46 16.53 -9.87
N GLU A 214 7.27 16.92 -9.41
CA GLU A 214 6.98 18.21 -8.79
C GLU A 214 7.46 18.33 -7.34
N GLY A 215 8.01 17.25 -6.76
CA GLY A 215 8.50 17.23 -5.38
C GLY A 215 7.38 17.18 -4.32
N GLN A 216 6.17 16.80 -4.71
CA GLN A 216 4.97 16.70 -3.87
C GLN A 216 4.95 15.40 -3.05
N ILE A 217 6.03 15.14 -2.29
CA ILE A 217 6.15 13.90 -1.50
C ILE A 217 5.10 13.83 -0.39
N LYS A 218 4.67 14.96 0.17
CA LYS A 218 3.61 14.99 1.19
C LYS A 218 2.28 14.51 0.64
N GLU A 219 1.97 14.90 -0.59
CA GLU A 219 0.75 14.56 -1.29
C GLU A 219 0.74 13.08 -1.65
N ILE A 220 1.88 12.52 -2.09
CA ILE A 220 2.06 11.07 -2.29
C ILE A 220 1.83 10.29 -0.98
N VAL A 221 2.39 10.77 0.13
CA VAL A 221 2.19 10.13 1.44
C VAL A 221 0.73 10.23 1.88
N ALA A 222 0.09 11.38 1.71
CA ALA A 222 -1.32 11.57 2.03
C ALA A 222 -2.22 10.64 1.20
N TYR A 223 -1.93 10.45 -0.08
CA TYR A 223 -2.64 9.51 -0.94
C TYR A 223 -2.49 8.06 -0.46
N ASN A 224 -1.26 7.61 -0.20
CA ASN A 224 -1.00 6.26 0.31
C ASN A 224 -1.67 6.01 1.69
N GLU A 225 -1.70 7.02 2.56
CA GLU A 225 -2.41 6.94 3.84
C GLU A 225 -3.91 6.69 3.67
N PHE A 226 -4.56 7.28 2.65
CA PHE A 226 -5.95 6.97 2.34
C PHE A 226 -6.11 5.50 1.95
N ASP A 227 -5.29 5.02 1.02
CA ASP A 227 -5.37 3.62 0.57
C ASP A 227 -5.07 2.63 1.70
N ALA A 228 -4.22 2.99 2.67
CA ALA A 228 -4.02 2.25 3.91
C ALA A 228 -5.29 2.15 4.77
N PHE A 229 -5.98 3.27 5.02
CA PHE A 229 -7.26 3.27 5.75
C PHE A 229 -8.34 2.47 5.02
N THR A 230 -8.46 2.67 3.71
CA THR A 230 -9.40 1.94 2.85
C THR A 230 -9.14 0.44 2.88
N THR A 231 -7.88 0.03 2.74
CA THR A 231 -7.47 -1.38 2.78
C THR A 231 -7.78 -2.01 4.14
N HIS A 232 -7.59 -1.28 5.24
CA HIS A 232 -7.92 -1.77 6.58
C HIS A 232 -9.43 -1.95 6.79
N LEU A 233 -10.25 -0.98 6.38
CA LEU A 233 -11.71 -1.09 6.47
C LEU A 233 -12.25 -2.23 5.61
N LEU A 234 -11.72 -2.39 4.39
CA LEU A 234 -12.11 -3.49 3.52
C LEU A 234 -11.68 -4.85 4.09
N TRP A 235 -10.50 -4.94 4.69
CA TRP A 235 -10.07 -6.11 5.45
C TRP A 235 -11.04 -6.43 6.58
N ALA A 236 -11.44 -5.44 7.39
CA ALA A 236 -12.38 -5.63 8.48
C ALA A 236 -13.74 -6.12 7.97
N ARG A 237 -14.24 -5.56 6.85
CA ARG A 237 -15.47 -6.02 6.17
C ARG A 237 -15.36 -7.47 5.71
N MET A 238 -14.24 -7.86 5.11
CA MET A 238 -14.00 -9.25 4.68
C MET A 238 -13.83 -10.21 5.86
N ALA A 239 -13.24 -9.75 6.97
CA ALA A 239 -13.09 -10.52 8.19
C ALA A 239 -14.45 -10.76 8.86
N HIS A 240 -15.33 -9.76 8.86
CA HIS A 240 -16.73 -9.88 9.28
C HIS A 240 -17.50 -10.88 8.41
N PHE A 241 -17.42 -10.73 7.08
CA PHE A 241 -18.02 -11.67 6.13
C PHE A 241 -17.53 -13.11 6.34
N SER A 242 -16.25 -13.28 6.68
CA SER A 242 -15.64 -14.58 6.95
C SER A 242 -15.98 -15.15 8.34
N GLY A 243 -16.77 -14.43 9.15
CA GLY A 243 -17.14 -14.82 10.52
C GLY A 243 -16.01 -14.72 11.55
N LEU A 244 -14.89 -14.08 11.20
CA LEU A 244 -13.72 -13.90 12.08
C LEU A 244 -13.87 -12.66 12.97
N LEU A 245 -14.67 -11.68 12.54
CA LEU A 245 -15.20 -10.62 13.40
C LEU A 245 -16.71 -10.85 13.54
N THR A 246 -17.21 -10.84 14.78
CA THR A 246 -18.66 -10.73 15.02
C THR A 246 -19.14 -9.34 14.59
N SER A 247 -20.46 -9.12 14.44
CA SER A 247 -20.98 -7.78 14.13
C SER A 247 -20.54 -6.73 15.16
N SER A 248 -20.58 -7.07 16.45
CA SER A 248 -20.10 -6.17 17.50
C SER A 248 -18.61 -5.86 17.40
N ASN A 249 -17.78 -6.84 17.02
CA ASN A 249 -16.34 -6.62 16.88
C ASN A 249 -16.02 -5.84 15.60
N TYR A 250 -16.79 -6.03 14.54
CA TYR A 250 -16.67 -5.27 13.30
C TYR A 250 -17.04 -3.80 13.51
N GLU A 251 -18.18 -3.51 14.15
CA GLU A 251 -18.58 -2.16 14.56
C GLU A 251 -17.50 -1.51 15.44
N ARG A 252 -17.00 -2.25 16.45
CA ARG A 252 -15.94 -1.76 17.33
C ARG A 252 -14.64 -1.46 16.57
N GLU A 253 -14.26 -2.28 15.60
CA GLU A 253 -13.06 -2.05 14.78
C GLU A 253 -13.20 -0.74 13.97
N GLN A 254 -14.38 -0.48 13.40
CA GLN A 254 -14.68 0.79 12.72
C GLN A 254 -14.59 1.99 13.66
N ASP A 255 -15.11 1.87 14.89
CA ASP A 255 -15.02 2.93 15.91
C ASP A 255 -13.57 3.24 16.30
N ILE A 256 -12.73 2.21 16.46
CA ILE A 256 -11.31 2.39 16.79
C ILE A 256 -10.59 3.10 15.64
N LEU A 257 -10.89 2.72 14.39
CA LEU A 257 -10.30 3.39 13.23
C LEU A 257 -10.77 4.84 13.09
N ARG A 258 -12.04 5.13 13.38
CA ARG A 258 -12.56 6.50 13.41
C ARG A 258 -11.84 7.35 14.46
N ASN A 259 -11.63 6.80 15.66
CA ASN A 259 -10.85 7.49 16.69
C ASN A 259 -9.41 7.77 16.24
N LEU A 260 -8.76 6.80 15.58
CA LEU A 260 -7.43 6.99 15.01
C LEU A 260 -7.42 8.14 13.97
N LEU A 261 -8.38 8.16 13.05
CA LEU A 261 -8.51 9.26 12.07
C LEU A 261 -8.64 10.62 12.77
N GLU A 262 -9.49 10.74 13.79
CA GLU A 262 -9.65 11.98 14.54
C GLU A 262 -8.38 12.41 15.29
N GLU A 263 -7.62 11.47 15.86
CA GLU A 263 -6.35 11.72 16.53
C GLU A 263 -5.27 12.20 15.56
N GLU A 264 -5.17 11.57 14.38
CA GLU A 264 -4.25 11.96 13.32
C GLU A 264 -4.59 13.36 12.76
N ILE A 265 -5.88 13.66 12.55
CA ILE A 265 -6.35 15.00 12.15
C ILE A 265 -5.96 16.05 13.19
N LYS A 266 -6.22 15.79 14.48
CA LYS A 266 -5.83 16.69 15.59
C LYS A 266 -4.31 16.89 15.67
N SER A 267 -3.55 15.91 15.20
CA SER A 267 -2.09 15.94 15.14
C SER A 267 -1.54 16.62 13.87
N GLY A 268 -2.40 17.17 13.02
CA GLY A 268 -2.03 17.98 11.85
C GLY A 268 -2.18 17.30 10.50
N LYS A 269 -2.71 16.07 10.43
CA LYS A 269 -3.01 15.37 9.17
C LYS A 269 -4.36 15.81 8.60
N GLU A 270 -4.46 17.09 8.25
CA GLU A 270 -5.72 17.72 7.80
C GLU A 270 -6.30 17.08 6.52
N HIS A 271 -5.47 16.45 5.69
CA HIS A 271 -5.94 15.73 4.49
C HIS A 271 -6.94 14.61 4.83
N LEU A 272 -6.83 14.00 6.02
CA LEU A 272 -7.74 12.94 6.49
C LEU A 272 -9.16 13.43 6.77
N ILE A 273 -9.40 14.75 6.86
CA ILE A 273 -10.77 15.30 6.94
C ILE A 273 -11.59 14.87 5.72
N LYS A 274 -11.00 14.91 4.53
CA LYS A 274 -11.66 14.47 3.29
C LYS A 274 -12.06 13.00 3.35
N PHE A 275 -11.26 12.16 4.01
CA PHE A 275 -11.56 10.74 4.19
C PHE A 275 -12.77 10.55 5.09
N VAL A 276 -12.84 11.26 6.22
CA VAL A 276 -13.97 11.19 7.15
C VAL A 276 -15.26 11.69 6.49
N ASP A 277 -15.20 12.84 5.81
CA ASP A 277 -16.36 13.42 5.11
C ASP A 277 -16.92 12.47 4.04
N GLU A 278 -16.03 11.86 3.24
CA GLU A 278 -16.43 10.90 2.22
C GLU A 278 -16.98 9.61 2.83
N TRP A 279 -16.42 9.18 3.97
CA TRP A 279 -16.91 7.99 4.67
C TRP A 279 -18.33 8.21 5.18
N ASP A 280 -18.62 9.36 5.80
CA ASP A 280 -19.96 9.72 6.29
C ASP A 280 -20.97 9.82 5.14
N ARG A 281 -20.55 10.41 4.01
CA ARG A 281 -21.38 10.50 2.80
C ARG A 281 -21.73 9.13 2.25
N LEU A 282 -20.75 8.23 2.12
CA LEU A 282 -20.94 6.89 1.57
C LEU A 282 -21.76 5.98 2.51
N MET A 283 -21.56 6.06 3.82
CA MET A 283 -22.37 5.33 4.80
C MET A 283 -23.84 5.76 4.71
N THR A 284 -24.09 7.08 4.60
CA THR A 284 -25.44 7.62 4.39
C THR A 284 -26.05 7.14 3.08
N LEU A 285 -25.29 7.19 1.98
CA LEU A 285 -25.76 6.82 0.65
C LEU A 285 -26.09 5.33 0.53
N THR A 286 -25.27 4.48 1.14
CA THR A 286 -25.41 3.02 1.05
C THR A 286 -26.36 2.45 2.10
N GLY A 287 -26.65 3.19 3.18
CA GLY A 287 -27.46 2.71 4.30
C GLY A 287 -26.80 1.58 5.08
N GLN A 288 -25.48 1.40 4.92
CA GLN A 288 -24.70 0.40 5.62
C GLN A 288 -24.27 0.96 6.99
N THR A 289 -24.17 0.07 7.98
CA THR A 289 -23.57 0.30 9.30
C THR A 289 -22.33 -0.57 9.45
#